data_AF-A0A6J3BZZ5-F1
#
_entry.id   AF-A0A6J3BZZ5-F1
#
_cell.length_a   1.000
_cell.length_b   1.000
_cell.length_c   1.000
_cell.angle_alpha   90.00
_cell.angle_beta   90.00
_cell.angle_gamma   90.00
#
_symmetry.space_group_name_H-M   'P 1'
#
loop_
_entity.id
_entity.type
_entity.pdbx_description
1 polymer ?
#
loop_
_entity_poly.entity_id
_entity_poly.type
_entity_poly.pdbx_seq_one_letter_code
_entity_poly.pdbx_strand_id
1 'polypeptide(L)'
;MRDVTYDYIVVQVSKPAEAFGFEQASREYTLQQFGEMADQFKSDYFNMPVHMVPTSTVEKEFWRIVSSIDEDVTVEYGADLHSMDHGSGFPTKASAHLYPGEQQYVESSWNLNNLPVLEGSVLGHINADISGMKIPWLYVGMCFATFCWHNEDHWSYSINYMHWGEPKTWSVTFYIYFF
;
A
#
# COMPACT_ATOMS: atom_id res chain seq x y z
N MET A 1 56.74 -8.61 -0.96
CA MET A 1 55.50 -7.78 -1.01
C MET A 1 54.77 -8.08 0.28
N ARG A 2 54.53 -7.07 1.12
CA ARG A 2 53.82 -7.26 2.40
C ARG A 2 52.33 -7.15 2.13
N ASP A 3 51.57 -8.16 2.52
CA ASP A 3 50.11 -8.14 2.51
C ASP A 3 49.62 -7.06 3.48
N VAL A 4 48.81 -6.13 2.98
CA VAL A 4 48.13 -5.10 3.77
C VAL A 4 46.68 -5.54 3.89
N THR A 5 46.33 -6.09 5.04
CA THR A 5 44.94 -6.36 5.41
C THR A 5 44.31 -5.04 5.86
N TYR A 6 43.25 -4.59 5.18
CA TYR A 6 42.46 -3.44 5.61
C TYR A 6 41.40 -3.93 6.61
N ASP A 7 41.57 -3.62 7.88
CA ASP A 7 40.51 -3.77 8.89
C ASP A 7 39.51 -2.61 8.75
N TYR A 8 38.31 -2.91 8.24
CA TYR A 8 37.20 -1.97 8.28
C TYR A 8 36.67 -1.91 9.72
N ILE A 9 37.03 -0.87 10.45
CA ILE A 9 36.35 -0.53 11.71
C ILE A 9 34.99 0.05 11.33
N VAL A 10 33.95 -0.77 11.36
CA VAL A 10 32.57 -0.28 11.38
C VAL A 10 32.36 0.35 12.75
N VAL A 11 32.50 1.67 12.83
CA VAL A 11 32.06 2.43 14.00
C VAL A 11 30.54 2.30 14.04
N GLN A 12 30.05 1.47 14.95
CA GLN A 12 28.63 1.35 15.23
C GLN A 12 28.16 2.68 15.81
N VAL A 13 27.67 3.57 14.94
CA VAL A 13 26.92 4.75 15.37
C VAL A 13 25.75 4.25 16.21
N SER A 14 25.57 4.88 17.38
CA SER A 14 24.56 4.52 18.38
C SER A 14 23.25 4.08 17.71
N LYS A 15 22.78 2.86 18.02
CA LYS A 15 21.42 2.45 17.67
C LYS A 15 20.46 3.50 18.27
N PRO A 16 19.51 4.05 17.50
CA PRO A 16 18.47 4.90 18.06
C PRO A 16 17.78 4.17 19.22
N ALA A 17 17.39 4.92 20.26
CA ALA A 17 16.80 4.38 21.48
C ALA A 17 15.45 3.69 21.24
N GLU A 18 14.78 4.05 20.15
CA GLU A 18 13.54 3.46 19.66
C GLU A 18 13.78 2.87 18.26
N ALA A 19 13.11 1.77 17.97
CA ALA A 19 13.15 1.17 16.64
C ALA A 19 12.52 2.16 15.64
N PHE A 20 13.29 2.61 14.65
CA PHE A 20 12.78 3.46 13.59
C PHE A 20 12.01 2.61 12.57
N GLY A 21 10.71 2.86 12.41
CA GLY A 21 9.86 2.15 11.46
C GLY A 21 8.38 2.18 11.87
N PHE A 22 7.53 1.53 11.08
CA PHE A 22 6.13 1.33 11.47
C PHE A 22 6.05 0.21 12.51
N GLU A 23 5.44 0.50 13.66
CA GLU A 23 5.18 -0.53 14.66
C GLU A 23 4.06 -1.46 14.18
N GLN A 24 4.24 -2.76 14.40
CA GLN A 24 3.19 -3.71 14.10
C GLN A 24 2.03 -3.50 15.07
N ALA A 25 0.82 -3.34 14.53
CA ALA A 25 -0.37 -3.25 15.34
C ALA A 25 -0.48 -4.47 16.28
N SER A 26 -0.73 -4.22 17.56
CA SER A 26 -0.88 -5.27 18.56
C SER A 26 -2.21 -6.04 18.43
N ARG A 27 -3.14 -5.49 17.64
CA ARG A 27 -4.50 -5.99 17.48
C ARG A 27 -4.73 -6.44 16.04
N GLU A 28 -5.35 -7.60 15.90
CA GLU A 28 -5.92 -8.05 14.64
C GLU A 28 -7.36 -7.53 14.47
N TYR A 29 -7.72 -7.22 13.24
CA TYR A 29 -9.05 -6.69 12.90
C TYR A 29 -9.67 -7.53 11.79
N THR A 30 -10.99 -7.73 11.88
CA THR A 30 -11.76 -8.02 10.67
C THR A 30 -11.92 -6.74 9.85
N LEU A 31 -12.23 -6.86 8.56
CA LEU A 31 -12.46 -5.71 7.68
C LEU A 31 -13.56 -4.79 8.21
N GLN A 32 -14.62 -5.37 8.80
CA GLN A 32 -15.69 -4.60 9.44
C GLN A 32 -15.18 -3.82 10.66
N GLN A 33 -14.44 -4.47 11.56
CA GLN A 33 -13.92 -3.82 12.77
C GLN A 33 -12.95 -2.68 12.42
N PHE A 34 -12.11 -2.89 11.41
CA PHE A 34 -11.20 -1.84 10.93
C PHE A 34 -11.98 -0.66 10.34
N GLY A 35 -13.04 -0.93 9.55
CA GLY A 35 -13.91 0.12 9.01
C GLY A 35 -14.61 0.94 10.09
N GLU A 36 -15.18 0.29 11.11
CA GLU A 36 -15.83 0.96 12.25
C GLU A 36 -14.83 1.84 13.02
N MET A 37 -13.61 1.34 13.26
CA MET A 37 -12.54 2.10 13.90
C MET A 37 -12.09 3.30 13.03
N ALA A 38 -11.93 3.10 11.72
CA ALA A 38 -11.53 4.13 10.78
C ALA A 38 -12.54 5.27 10.69
N ASP A 39 -13.84 4.93 10.63
CA ASP A 39 -14.93 5.90 10.58
C ASP A 39 -15.02 6.70 11.89
N GLN A 40 -14.90 6.02 13.04
CA GLN A 40 -14.92 6.66 14.34
C GLN A 40 -13.75 7.64 14.49
N PHE A 41 -12.53 7.22 14.14
CA PHE A 41 -11.34 8.08 14.15
C PHE A 41 -11.56 9.35 13.33
N LYS A 42 -11.98 9.23 12.07
CA LYS A 42 -12.16 10.37 11.19
C LYS A 42 -13.26 11.31 11.69
N SER A 43 -14.37 10.75 12.16
CA SER A 43 -15.49 11.54 12.68
C SER A 43 -15.09 12.33 13.93
N ASP A 44 -14.37 11.71 14.86
CA ASP A 44 -13.91 12.36 16.08
C ASP A 44 -12.84 13.42 15.81
N TYR A 45 -11.89 13.11 14.92
CA TYR A 45 -10.80 14.03 14.57
C TYR A 45 -11.33 15.33 13.95
N PHE A 46 -12.25 15.24 12.99
CA PHE A 46 -12.80 16.40 12.29
C PHE A 46 -14.08 16.96 12.94
N ASN A 47 -14.64 16.28 13.93
CA ASN A 47 -15.93 16.58 14.55
C ASN A 47 -17.07 16.76 13.51
N MET A 48 -17.09 15.86 12.51
CA MET A 48 -17.98 15.90 11.36
C MET A 48 -18.30 14.48 10.87
N PRO A 49 -19.48 14.21 10.30
CA PRO A 49 -19.73 12.94 9.62
C PRO A 49 -18.66 12.66 8.55
N VAL A 50 -18.17 11.41 8.47
CA VAL A 50 -17.01 11.03 7.64
C VAL A 50 -17.09 11.48 6.19
N HIS A 51 -18.26 11.38 5.58
CA HIS A 51 -18.53 11.74 4.18
C HIS A 51 -18.72 13.25 3.95
N MET A 52 -18.79 14.06 5.01
CA MET A 52 -18.93 15.51 4.94
C MET A 52 -17.60 16.25 5.03
N VAL A 53 -16.50 15.55 5.37
CA VAL A 53 -15.16 16.15 5.43
C VAL A 53 -14.60 16.30 4.01
N PRO A 54 -14.36 17.52 3.51
CA PRO A 54 -13.81 17.71 2.17
C PRO A 54 -12.41 17.12 2.03
N THR A 55 -12.09 16.55 0.86
CA THR A 55 -10.76 15.99 0.58
C THR A 55 -9.63 17.01 0.74
N SER A 56 -9.88 18.27 0.38
CA SER A 56 -8.93 19.38 0.56
C SER A 56 -8.65 19.71 2.04
N THR A 57 -9.64 19.51 2.92
CA THR A 57 -9.46 19.66 4.37
C THR A 57 -8.58 18.54 4.90
N VAL A 58 -8.84 17.30 4.49
CA VAL A 58 -8.01 16.14 4.88
C VAL A 58 -6.57 16.31 4.40
N GLU A 59 -6.36 16.72 3.14
CA GLU A 59 -5.02 16.93 2.58
C GLU A 59 -4.26 18.05 3.31
N LYS A 60 -4.89 19.21 3.53
CA LYS A 60 -4.26 20.31 4.26
C LYS A 60 -3.86 19.90 5.67
N GLU A 61 -4.72 19.16 6.34
CA GLU A 61 -4.48 18.71 7.71
C GLU A 61 -3.41 17.64 7.79
N PHE A 62 -3.38 16.69 6.85
CA PHE A 62 -2.32 15.72 6.71
C PHE A 62 -0.94 16.39 6.63
N TRP A 63 -0.78 17.39 5.76
CA TRP A 63 0.49 18.10 5.62
C TRP A 63 0.85 18.96 6.85
N ARG A 64 -0.15 19.45 7.58
CA ARG A 64 0.05 20.15 8.86
C ARG A 64 0.60 19.19 9.92
N ILE A 65 0.01 18.01 10.07
CA ILE A 65 0.44 16.95 11.00
C ILE A 65 1.88 16.53 10.67
N VAL A 66 2.15 16.19 9.41
CA VAL A 66 3.50 15.75 8.96
C VAL A 66 4.58 16.82 9.21
N SER A 67 4.20 18.09 9.23
CA SER A 67 5.13 19.20 9.49
C SER A 67 5.21 19.59 10.97
N SER A 68 4.39 19.00 11.84
CA SER A 68 4.36 19.27 13.27
C SER A 68 5.39 18.42 14.01
N ILE A 69 6.02 19.01 15.02
CA ILE A 69 6.95 18.31 15.92
C ILE A 69 6.33 18.06 17.30
N ASP A 70 5.22 18.73 17.61
CA ASP A 70 4.61 18.75 18.94
C ASP A 70 3.31 17.92 19.01
N GLU A 71 2.86 17.38 17.88
CA GLU A 71 1.61 16.62 17.78
C GLU A 71 1.86 15.21 17.29
N ASP A 72 1.46 14.23 18.11
CA ASP A 72 1.53 12.82 17.78
C ASP A 72 0.16 12.31 17.32
N VAL A 73 0.01 12.11 16.01
CA VAL A 73 -1.15 11.44 15.41
C VAL A 73 -0.73 10.07 14.91
N THR A 74 -1.25 9.02 15.53
CA THR A 74 -1.00 7.63 15.14
C THR A 74 -2.23 7.06 14.44
N VAL A 75 -2.00 6.37 13.32
CA VAL A 75 -3.03 5.68 12.53
C VAL A 75 -2.54 4.29 12.16
N GLU A 76 -3.48 3.40 11.85
CA GLU A 76 -3.15 2.04 11.42
C GLU A 76 -3.31 1.90 9.91
N TYR A 77 -2.51 1.03 9.29
CA TYR A 77 -2.57 0.77 7.86
C TYR A 77 -2.40 -0.73 7.57
N GLY A 78 -3.44 -1.37 7.04
CA GLY A 78 -3.38 -2.75 6.56
C GLY A 78 -2.70 -2.81 5.20
N ALA A 79 -1.38 -2.64 5.19
CA ALA A 79 -0.56 -2.65 3.98
C ALA A 79 -0.04 -4.06 3.65
N ASP A 80 0.29 -4.27 2.37
CA ASP A 80 0.97 -5.46 1.84
C ASP A 80 0.28 -6.79 2.20
N LEU A 81 -1.05 -6.76 2.26
CA LEU A 81 -1.86 -7.94 2.51
C LEU A 81 -1.83 -8.84 1.27
N HIS A 82 -1.36 -10.06 1.45
CA HIS A 82 -1.23 -11.01 0.36
C HIS A 82 -2.60 -11.51 -0.10
N SER A 83 -2.92 -11.33 -1.39
CA SER A 83 -4.16 -11.86 -1.97
C SER A 83 -4.24 -13.39 -1.96
N MET A 84 -3.12 -14.09 -1.77
CA MET A 84 -3.10 -15.54 -1.57
C MET A 84 -3.69 -15.95 -0.22
N ASP A 85 -3.51 -15.12 0.81
CA ASP A 85 -3.95 -15.41 2.18
C ASP A 85 -5.38 -14.92 2.42
N HIS A 86 -5.74 -13.79 1.81
CA HIS A 86 -7.02 -13.11 2.04
C HIS A 86 -7.99 -13.15 0.86
N GLY A 87 -7.57 -13.75 -0.26
CA GLY A 87 -8.28 -13.66 -1.53
C GLY A 87 -8.00 -12.34 -2.26
N SER A 88 -8.36 -12.29 -3.54
CA SER A 88 -8.30 -11.06 -4.35
C SER A 88 -9.61 -10.28 -4.23
N GLY A 89 -9.56 -8.95 -4.31
CA GLY A 89 -10.76 -8.11 -4.42
C GLY A 89 -11.48 -8.25 -5.77
N PHE A 90 -10.81 -8.77 -6.80
CA PHE A 90 -11.43 -9.18 -8.06
C PHE A 90 -11.85 -10.66 -8.01
N PRO A 91 -12.94 -11.04 -8.68
CA PRO A 91 -13.27 -12.45 -8.87
C PRO A 91 -12.18 -13.14 -9.69
N THR A 92 -11.90 -14.39 -9.36
CA THR A 92 -10.91 -15.24 -10.02
C THR A 92 -11.51 -16.59 -10.38
N LYS A 93 -10.79 -17.41 -11.15
CA LYS A 93 -11.20 -18.80 -11.43
C LYS A 93 -11.30 -19.67 -10.18
N ALA A 94 -10.63 -19.28 -9.09
CA ALA A 94 -10.66 -19.98 -7.81
C ALA A 94 -11.76 -19.46 -6.86
N SER A 95 -12.52 -18.41 -7.26
CA SER A 95 -13.62 -17.89 -6.45
C SER A 95 -14.69 -18.96 -6.23
N ALA A 96 -15.05 -19.21 -4.96
CA ALA A 96 -15.99 -20.27 -4.58
C ALA A 96 -17.40 -20.07 -5.15
N HIS A 97 -17.82 -18.82 -5.31
CA HIS A 97 -19.11 -18.45 -5.87
C HIS A 97 -18.92 -17.31 -6.87
N LEU A 98 -19.35 -17.52 -8.10
CA LEU A 98 -19.42 -16.51 -9.15
C LEU A 98 -20.89 -16.20 -9.43
N TYR A 99 -21.27 -14.94 -9.34
CA TYR A 99 -22.60 -14.48 -9.71
C TYR A 99 -22.77 -14.48 -11.25
N PRO A 100 -23.99 -14.65 -11.76
CA PRO A 100 -24.26 -14.53 -13.19
C PRO A 100 -23.77 -13.18 -13.72
N GLY A 101 -22.87 -13.21 -14.71
CA GLY A 101 -22.28 -12.02 -15.31
C GLY A 101 -20.89 -11.64 -14.77
N GLU A 102 -20.38 -12.30 -13.73
CA GLU A 102 -19.03 -12.03 -13.22
C GLU A 102 -17.90 -12.64 -14.06
N GLN A 103 -18.22 -13.59 -14.95
CA GLN A 103 -17.24 -14.23 -15.82
C GLN A 103 -16.43 -13.21 -16.63
N GLN A 104 -17.08 -12.14 -17.08
CA GLN A 104 -16.40 -11.06 -17.81
C GLN A 104 -15.31 -10.36 -16.99
N TYR A 105 -15.48 -10.27 -15.66
CA TYR A 105 -14.50 -9.66 -14.75
C TYR A 105 -13.38 -10.64 -14.40
N VAL A 106 -13.68 -11.94 -14.33
CA VAL A 106 -12.66 -12.99 -14.18
C VAL A 106 -11.70 -13.01 -15.37
N GLU A 107 -12.23 -12.85 -16.59
CA GLU A 107 -11.44 -12.92 -17.84
C GLU A 107 -10.91 -11.56 -18.31
N SER A 108 -11.30 -10.47 -17.66
CA SER A 108 -10.89 -9.12 -18.04
C SER A 108 -9.37 -8.95 -17.99
N SER A 109 -8.82 -8.28 -19.00
CA SER A 109 -7.41 -7.85 -18.99
C SER A 109 -7.13 -6.80 -17.92
N TRP A 110 -8.15 -6.09 -17.43
CA TRP A 110 -8.02 -5.12 -16.34
C TRP A 110 -8.12 -5.75 -14.94
N ASN A 111 -8.37 -7.06 -14.86
CA ASN A 111 -8.25 -7.79 -13.61
C ASN A 111 -6.75 -7.89 -13.25
N LEU A 112 -6.35 -7.34 -12.11
CA LEU A 112 -4.94 -7.25 -11.73
C LEU A 112 -4.27 -8.62 -11.58
N ASN A 113 -5.03 -9.69 -11.37
CA ASN A 113 -4.51 -11.06 -11.35
C ASN A 113 -4.08 -11.56 -12.74
N ASN A 114 -4.62 -10.98 -13.82
CA ASN A 114 -4.36 -11.38 -15.20
C ASN A 114 -3.24 -10.54 -15.85
N LEU A 115 -3.09 -9.27 -15.44
CA LEU A 115 -2.14 -8.33 -16.04
C LEU A 115 -0.71 -8.86 -16.17
N PRO A 116 -0.12 -9.51 -15.16
CA PRO A 116 1.28 -9.97 -15.24
C PRO A 116 1.49 -11.06 -16.29
N VAL A 117 0.43 -11.76 -16.70
CA VAL A 117 0.48 -12.89 -17.65
C VAL A 117 -0.17 -12.57 -19.01
N LEU A 118 -0.57 -11.31 -19.25
CA LEU A 118 -1.06 -10.90 -20.56
C LEU A 118 0.04 -10.90 -21.61
N GLU A 119 -0.36 -11.06 -22.87
CA GLU A 119 0.54 -10.94 -24.02
C GLU A 119 1.21 -9.55 -24.03
N GLY A 120 2.54 -9.52 -24.13
CA GLY A 120 3.34 -8.29 -24.05
C GLY A 120 3.88 -7.97 -22.65
N SER A 121 3.39 -8.63 -21.59
CA SER A 121 4.00 -8.54 -20.26
C SER A 121 5.27 -9.38 -20.19
N VAL A 122 6.42 -8.75 -19.88
CA VAL A 122 7.68 -9.47 -19.64
C VAL A 122 7.57 -10.42 -18.45
N LEU A 123 6.71 -10.10 -17.47
CA LEU A 123 6.49 -10.94 -16.28
C LEU A 123 5.86 -12.31 -16.63
N GLY A 124 5.17 -12.41 -17.77
CA GLY A 124 4.59 -13.68 -18.25
C GLY A 124 5.63 -14.74 -18.60
N HIS A 125 6.88 -14.32 -18.85
CA HIS A 125 8.01 -15.22 -19.12
C HIS A 125 8.73 -15.69 -17.85
N ILE A 126 8.33 -15.20 -16.67
CA ILE A 126 8.92 -15.57 -15.39
C ILE A 126 8.03 -16.63 -14.73
N ASN A 127 8.56 -17.84 -14.57
CA ASN A 127 7.82 -18.98 -14.01
C ASN A 127 7.67 -18.95 -12.47
N ALA A 128 8.37 -18.04 -11.79
CA ALA A 128 8.20 -17.84 -10.35
C ALA A 128 7.01 -16.94 -10.07
N ASP A 129 6.27 -17.22 -9.00
CA ASP A 129 5.25 -16.33 -8.48
C ASP A 129 5.90 -15.34 -7.51
N ILE A 130 6.04 -14.09 -7.98
CA ILE A 130 6.70 -13.02 -7.24
C ILE A 130 5.61 -12.17 -6.59
N SER A 131 5.59 -12.20 -5.25
CA SER A 131 4.73 -11.34 -4.43
C SER A 131 4.88 -9.86 -4.81
N GLY A 132 3.77 -9.12 -4.90
CA GLY A 132 3.77 -7.70 -5.25
C GLY A 132 3.99 -7.40 -6.74
N MET A 133 4.60 -8.31 -7.50
CA MET A 133 4.83 -8.14 -8.95
C MET A 133 3.87 -8.94 -9.82
N LYS A 134 3.70 -10.24 -9.53
CA LYS A 134 2.78 -11.14 -10.26
C LYS A 134 1.51 -11.44 -9.48
N ILE A 135 1.57 -11.36 -8.16
CA ILE A 135 0.43 -11.56 -7.27
C ILE A 135 0.06 -10.19 -6.69
N PRO A 136 -1.15 -9.69 -6.91
CA PRO A 136 -1.56 -8.38 -6.39
C PRO A 136 -1.53 -8.32 -4.86
N TRP A 137 -1.13 -7.17 -4.34
CA TRP A 137 -1.29 -6.82 -2.92
C TRP A 137 -2.60 -6.08 -2.66
N LEU A 138 -3.14 -6.27 -1.46
CA LEU A 138 -4.31 -5.55 -0.97
C LEU A 138 -3.90 -4.53 0.08
N TYR A 139 -4.61 -3.41 0.09
CA TYR A 139 -4.39 -2.30 1.00
C TYR A 139 -5.71 -1.88 1.63
N VAL A 140 -5.77 -1.88 2.95
CA VAL A 140 -6.90 -1.39 3.73
C VAL A 140 -6.43 -0.16 4.52
N GLY A 141 -6.82 1.02 4.04
CA GLY A 141 -6.39 2.30 4.62
C GLY A 141 -7.51 2.99 5.40
N MET A 142 -7.11 3.81 6.37
CA MET A 142 -7.98 4.76 7.07
C MET A 142 -7.54 6.20 6.79
N CYS A 143 -8.24 7.19 7.36
CA CYS A 143 -7.85 8.59 7.23
C CYS A 143 -6.40 8.80 7.72
N PHE A 144 -5.61 9.55 6.96
CA PHE A 144 -4.16 9.78 7.16
C PHE A 144 -3.23 8.58 7.01
N ALA A 145 -3.73 7.34 6.82
CA ALA A 145 -2.87 6.21 6.48
C ALA A 145 -2.09 6.52 5.19
N THR A 146 -0.78 6.31 5.21
CA THR A 146 0.13 6.82 4.18
C THR A 146 1.12 5.77 3.73
N PHE A 147 1.59 5.91 2.49
CA PHE A 147 2.74 5.20 1.95
C PHE A 147 3.77 6.24 1.54
N CYS A 148 5.01 6.06 1.99
CA CYS A 148 6.07 7.02 1.73
C CYS A 148 6.49 7.02 0.25
N TRP A 149 7.20 8.08 -0.14
CA TRP A 149 7.82 8.18 -1.46
C TRP A 149 8.70 6.96 -1.75
N HIS A 150 8.39 6.26 -2.83
CA HIS A 150 9.17 5.13 -3.32
C HIS A 150 9.03 5.01 -4.84
N ASN A 151 9.88 4.18 -5.44
CA ASN A 151 9.70 3.66 -6.79
C ASN A 151 9.47 2.15 -6.67
N GLU A 152 8.82 1.57 -7.68
CA GLU A 152 8.62 0.13 -7.75
C GLU A 152 9.93 -0.63 -7.95
N ASP A 153 9.96 -1.88 -7.49
CA ASP A 153 11.08 -2.79 -7.72
C ASP A 153 11.41 -2.88 -9.21
N HIS A 154 12.71 -2.85 -9.54
CA HIS A 154 13.21 -2.86 -10.91
C HIS A 154 12.66 -1.73 -11.81
N TRP A 155 12.12 -0.66 -11.22
CA TRP A 155 11.46 0.44 -11.94
C TRP A 155 10.33 -0.07 -12.84
N SER A 156 9.65 -1.15 -12.41
CA SER A 156 8.50 -1.66 -13.12
C SER A 156 7.34 -0.66 -13.10
N TYR A 157 6.41 -0.84 -14.02
CA TYR A 157 5.12 -0.17 -13.91
C TYR A 157 4.34 -0.73 -12.72
N SER A 158 3.59 0.15 -12.05
CA SER A 158 2.53 -0.25 -11.13
C SER A 158 1.16 0.23 -11.63
N ILE A 159 0.13 -0.49 -11.20
CA ILE A 159 -1.26 -0.16 -11.43
C ILE A 159 -2.01 -0.40 -10.13
N ASN A 160 -2.92 0.51 -9.79
CA ASN A 160 -3.72 0.42 -8.58
C ASN A 160 -5.20 0.49 -8.93
N TYR A 161 -6.03 -0.26 -8.20
CA TYR A 161 -7.48 -0.23 -8.34
C TYR A 161 -8.12 -0.04 -6.97
N MET A 162 -8.97 1.00 -6.85
CA MET A 162 -9.74 1.25 -5.65
C MET A 162 -11.08 0.50 -5.74
N HIS A 163 -11.21 -0.61 -5.02
CA HIS A 163 -12.42 -1.43 -5.05
C HIS A 163 -13.65 -0.71 -4.49
N TRP A 164 -13.50 -0.04 -3.35
CA TRP A 164 -14.55 0.73 -2.68
C TRP A 164 -13.93 1.58 -1.56
N GLY A 165 -14.73 2.46 -0.98
CA GLY A 165 -14.33 3.33 0.14
C GLY A 165 -14.08 4.77 -0.28
N GLU A 166 -13.43 5.52 0.61
CA GLU A 166 -13.11 6.94 0.39
C GLU A 166 -11.91 7.15 -0.56
N PRO A 167 -11.77 8.34 -1.17
CA PRO A 167 -10.68 8.62 -2.11
C PRO A 167 -9.28 8.44 -1.50
N LYS A 168 -8.35 7.91 -2.31
CA LYS A 168 -6.90 7.90 -2.04
C LYS A 168 -6.23 9.03 -2.81
N THR A 169 -5.54 9.92 -2.10
CA THR A 169 -4.78 11.03 -2.70
C THR A 169 -3.39 10.56 -3.10
N TRP A 170 -2.97 10.86 -4.33
CA TRP A 170 -1.65 10.51 -4.87
C TRP A 170 -0.84 11.77 -5.15
N SER A 171 0.42 11.77 -4.73
CA SER A 171 1.43 12.75 -5.16
C SER A 171 2.44 12.02 -6.05
N VAL A 172 2.77 12.59 -7.22
CA VAL A 172 3.65 11.96 -8.22
C VAL A 172 4.79 12.88 -8.62
N THR A 173 5.98 12.29 -8.83
CA THR A 173 7.15 13.00 -9.35
C THR A 173 7.46 12.49 -10.76
N PHE A 174 7.64 13.41 -11.72
CA PHE A 174 7.97 13.05 -13.10
C PHE A 174 9.49 12.98 -13.31
N TYR A 175 9.97 11.87 -13.85
CA TYR A 175 11.35 11.74 -14.32
C TYR A 175 11.43 12.20 -15.78
N ILE A 176 12.11 13.32 -16.03
CA ILE A 176 12.41 13.77 -17.39
C ILE A 176 13.90 13.50 -17.64
N TYR A 177 14.19 12.53 -18.51
CA TYR A 177 15.53 12.31 -19.02
C TYR A 177 15.73 13.17 -20.27
N PHE A 178 16.69 14.09 -20.21
CA PHE A 178 17.22 14.74 -21.41
C PHE A 178 18.29 13.80 -21.99
N PHE A 179 18.04 13.24 -23.17
CA PHE A 179 19.04 12.56 -23.98
C PHE A 179 19.80 13.57 -24.85
#